data_AF-A0A973H4H4-F1
#
_entry.id   AF-A0A973H4H4-F1
#
_cell.length_a   1.000
_cell.length_b   1.000
_cell.length_c   1.000
_cell.angle_alpha   90.00
_cell.angle_beta   90.00
_cell.angle_gamma   90.00
#
_symmetry.space_group_name_H-M   'P 1'
#
loop_
_entity.id
_entity.type
_entity.pdbx_description
1 polymer ?
#
loop_
_entity_poly.entity_id
_entity_poly.type
_entity_poly.pdbx_seq_one_letter_code
_entity_poly.pdbx_strand_id
1 'polypeptide(L)'
;MTMQGPTRRSVLLATGAAAFTVGCSEYGDNNDSGSDTVEATAGTELARTSDIPVGGGKIFKDEKVVVTQPEKGEFKAFTNICTHQQCPVASV
;
A
#
# COMPACT_ATOMS: atom_id res chain seq x y z
N MET A 1 -27.64 26.24 -31.81
CA MET A 1 -27.69 25.64 -30.45
C MET A 1 -27.25 24.19 -30.58
N THR A 2 -26.26 23.62 -29.91
CA THR A 2 -25.41 24.00 -28.75
C THR A 2 -24.38 22.86 -28.64
N MET A 3 -23.06 23.12 -28.71
CA MET A 3 -22.06 23.19 -27.61
C MET A 3 -21.72 21.83 -26.95
N GLN A 4 -20.49 21.28 -27.09
CA GLN A 4 -19.23 21.51 -26.33
C GLN A 4 -19.18 20.59 -25.07
N GLY A 5 -18.22 19.69 -24.75
CA GLY A 5 -16.76 19.45 -24.95
C GLY A 5 -16.19 18.97 -23.57
N PRO A 6 -15.00 18.33 -23.37
CA PRO A 6 -13.76 18.41 -24.15
C PRO A 6 -12.96 17.08 -24.42
N THR A 7 -12.52 16.93 -25.68
CA THR A 7 -11.21 16.48 -26.22
C THR A 7 -10.27 15.49 -25.50
N ARG A 8 -10.00 14.34 -26.16
CA ARG A 8 -8.72 13.58 -26.12
C ARG A 8 -8.00 13.55 -27.48
N ARG A 9 -8.28 14.51 -28.34
CA ARG A 9 -7.74 14.61 -29.70
C ARG A 9 -7.07 15.96 -29.90
N SER A 10 -5.82 16.02 -29.49
CA SER A 10 -4.82 17.06 -29.80
C SER A 10 -3.49 16.48 -29.27
N VAL A 11 -2.41 16.30 -30.01
CA VAL A 11 -2.01 16.78 -31.34
C VAL A 11 -0.63 16.13 -31.66
N LEU A 12 -0.33 15.90 -32.95
CA LEU A 12 0.99 15.64 -33.59
C LEU A 12 1.68 14.27 -33.35
N LEU A 13 1.75 13.31 -34.29
CA LEU A 13 2.41 13.33 -35.62
C LEU A 13 3.82 13.95 -35.60
N ALA A 14 4.83 13.11 -35.34
CA ALA A 14 6.21 13.36 -35.75
C ALA A 14 6.78 12.06 -36.35
N THR A 15 6.75 12.00 -37.68
CA THR A 15 7.62 11.16 -38.51
C THR A 15 9.08 11.55 -38.29
N GLY A 16 9.96 10.59 -37.99
CA GLY A 16 11.40 10.85 -37.85
C GLY A 16 12.25 9.57 -37.84
N ALA A 17 12.84 9.28 -39.00
CA ALA A 17 13.98 8.41 -39.35
C ALA A 17 14.56 7.43 -38.31
N ALA A 18 14.69 6.17 -38.75
CA ALA A 18 15.59 5.18 -38.16
C ALA A 18 17.06 5.67 -38.21
N ALA A 19 17.72 5.70 -37.06
CA ALA A 19 19.17 5.70 -36.94
C ALA A 19 19.56 4.53 -36.04
N PHE A 20 20.13 3.48 -36.64
CA PHE A 20 20.85 2.43 -35.94
C PHE A 20 22.06 3.07 -35.24
N THR A 21 22.03 3.16 -33.91
CA THR A 21 23.25 3.35 -33.12
C THR A 21 23.44 2.12 -32.23
N VAL A 22 24.44 1.32 -32.61
CA VAL A 22 25.07 0.28 -31.80
C VAL A 22 25.64 0.91 -30.51
N GLY A 23 25.46 0.22 -29.38
CA GLY A 23 26.04 0.54 -28.06
C GLY A 23 24.97 1.03 -27.08
N CYS A 24 24.83 0.53 -25.85
CA CYS A 24 25.79 -0.13 -24.96
C CYS A 24 25.14 -1.31 -24.22
N SER A 25 25.93 -2.37 -24.06
CA SER A 25 25.93 -3.14 -22.83
C SER A 25 26.21 -2.21 -21.65
N GLU A 26 25.29 -2.14 -20.69
CA GLU A 26 25.64 -2.08 -19.27
C GLU A 26 24.43 -2.60 -18.49
N TYR A 27 24.56 -3.80 -17.92
CA TYR A 27 23.67 -4.28 -16.87
C TYR A 27 24.06 -3.49 -15.61
N GLY A 28 23.30 -2.45 -15.30
CA GLY A 28 23.58 -1.67 -14.11
C GLY A 28 22.68 -0.47 -13.94
N ASP A 29 22.04 -0.43 -12.76
CA ASP A 29 21.75 0.79 -12.02
C ASP A 29 20.55 1.63 -12.50
N ASN A 30 19.40 1.38 -11.89
CA ASN A 30 18.90 2.19 -10.78
C ASN A 30 17.42 1.92 -10.59
N ASN A 31 17.12 1.19 -9.51
CA ASN A 31 16.06 1.49 -8.56
C ASN A 31 15.02 2.51 -9.06
N ASP A 32 14.05 2.04 -9.85
CA ASP A 32 12.75 2.68 -9.99
C ASP A 32 12.00 2.47 -8.67
N SER A 33 12.53 3.07 -7.60
CA SER A 33 11.74 3.42 -6.44
C SER A 33 10.93 4.63 -6.87
N GLY A 34 9.86 4.35 -7.63
CA GLY A 34 8.68 5.20 -7.68
C GLY A 34 8.18 5.37 -6.25
N SER A 35 8.78 6.32 -5.53
CA SER A 35 8.23 6.83 -4.29
C SER A 35 7.08 7.72 -4.71
N ASP A 36 5.97 7.08 -5.04
CA ASP A 36 4.66 7.66 -4.81
C ASP A 36 4.65 7.99 -3.32
N THR A 37 4.97 9.25 -3.01
CA THR A 37 4.77 9.81 -1.67
C THR A 37 3.27 9.94 -1.49
N VAL A 38 2.62 8.81 -1.22
CA VAL A 38 1.31 8.80 -0.58
C VAL A 38 1.51 9.49 0.75
N GLU A 39 1.05 10.74 0.82
CA GLU A 39 0.95 11.49 2.05
C GLU A 39 0.04 10.67 2.98
N ALA A 40 0.68 9.95 3.92
CA ALA A 40 -0.02 9.07 4.83
C ALA A 40 -0.81 9.95 5.79
N THR A 41 -2.12 10.07 5.56
CA THR A 41 -3.03 10.67 6.53
C THR A 41 -2.80 9.96 7.87
N ALA A 42 -2.66 10.74 8.95
CA ALA A 42 -2.50 10.18 10.28
C ALA A 42 -3.61 9.15 10.55
N GLY A 43 -3.20 7.91 10.83
CA GLY A 43 -4.14 6.82 11.10
C GLY A 43 -4.90 7.03 12.40
N THR A 44 -6.03 6.34 12.55
CA THR A 44 -6.79 6.32 13.81
C THR A 44 -6.00 5.61 14.91
N GLU A 45 -5.94 6.22 16.09
CA GLU A 45 -5.32 5.60 17.27
C GLU A 45 -6.22 4.45 17.79
N LEU A 46 -5.72 3.21 17.77
CA LEU A 46 -6.49 2.02 18.15
C LEU A 46 -6.38 1.71 19.65
N ALA A 47 -5.18 1.79 20.23
CA ALA A 47 -4.93 1.54 21.65
C ALA A 47 -3.55 2.01 22.09
N ARG A 48 -3.36 2.10 23.42
CA ARG A 48 -2.04 2.29 24.00
C ARG A 48 -1.29 0.97 24.07
N THR A 49 0.03 1.04 23.99
CA THR A 49 0.92 -0.11 24.14
C THR A 49 0.78 -0.80 25.51
N SER A 50 0.33 -0.08 26.54
CA SER A 50 0.01 -0.64 27.86
C SER A 50 -1.19 -1.59 27.87
N ASP A 51 -2.05 -1.50 26.86
CA ASP A 51 -3.30 -2.25 26.79
C ASP A 51 -3.13 -3.62 26.13
N ILE A 52 -1.93 -3.93 25.64
CA ILE A 52 -1.58 -5.18 24.94
C ILE A 52 -0.36 -5.79 25.64
N PRO A 53 -0.51 -6.90 26.38
CA PRO A 53 0.60 -7.53 27.09
C PRO A 53 1.51 -8.32 26.15
N VAL A 54 2.79 -8.45 26.54
CA VAL A 54 3.78 -9.29 25.85
C VAL A 54 3.30 -10.75 25.87
N GLY A 55 3.39 -11.42 24.72
CA GLY A 55 2.87 -12.77 24.48
C GLY A 55 1.36 -12.83 24.25
N GLY A 56 0.66 -11.69 24.21
CA GLY A 56 -0.79 -11.64 24.04
C GLY A 56 -1.25 -10.74 22.88
N GLY A 57 -2.55 -10.48 22.84
CA GLY A 57 -3.15 -9.58 21.86
C GLY A 57 -4.52 -9.05 22.27
N LYS A 58 -4.99 -8.06 21.51
CA LYS A 58 -6.30 -7.42 21.68
C LYS A 58 -7.02 -7.36 20.34
N ILE A 59 -8.31 -7.68 20.36
CA ILE A 59 -9.17 -7.68 19.17
C ILE A 59 -9.99 -6.39 19.15
N PHE A 60 -9.86 -5.66 18.05
CA PHE A 60 -10.61 -4.46 17.70
C PHE A 60 -11.68 -4.86 16.69
N LYS A 61 -12.91 -5.08 17.18
CA LYS A 61 -13.98 -5.68 16.39
C LYS A 61 -14.52 -4.74 15.31
N ASP A 62 -14.59 -3.44 15.63
CA ASP A 62 -15.13 -2.42 14.73
C ASP A 62 -14.22 -2.24 13.50
N GLU A 63 -12.91 -2.33 13.72
CA GLU A 63 -11.86 -2.23 12.70
C GLU A 63 -11.52 -3.58 12.06
N LYS A 64 -12.04 -4.69 12.62
CA LYS A 64 -11.74 -6.08 12.20
C LYS A 64 -10.25 -6.40 12.25
N VAL A 65 -9.55 -5.87 13.24
CA VAL A 65 -8.10 -6.03 13.44
C VAL A 65 -7.83 -6.70 14.78
N VAL A 66 -6.81 -7.55 14.82
CA VAL A 66 -6.18 -8.02 16.06
C VAL A 66 -4.75 -7.49 16.11
N VAL A 67 -4.39 -6.86 17.23
CA VAL A 67 -3.01 -6.40 17.47
C VAL A 67 -2.40 -7.30 18.54
N THR A 68 -1.24 -7.89 18.24
CA THR A 68 -0.50 -8.76 19.15
C THR A 68 0.84 -8.15 19.51
N GLN A 69 1.39 -8.57 20.65
CA GLN A 69 2.75 -8.23 21.07
C GLN A 69 3.57 -9.51 21.27
N PRO A 70 4.23 -10.06 20.23
CA PRO A 70 5.01 -11.29 20.37
C PRO A 70 6.20 -11.12 21.32
N GLU A 71 6.90 -9.99 21.20
CA GLU A 71 8.04 -9.60 22.03
C GLU A 71 7.85 -8.17 22.56
N LYS A 72 8.57 -7.80 23.62
CA LYS A 72 8.42 -6.48 24.25
C LYS A 72 8.73 -5.36 23.26
N GLY A 73 7.73 -4.53 22.99
CA GLY A 73 7.83 -3.40 22.07
C GLY A 73 7.61 -3.75 20.60
N GLU A 74 7.44 -5.02 20.25
CA GLU A 74 7.08 -5.46 18.90
C GLU A 74 5.58 -5.63 18.78
N PHE A 75 4.92 -4.85 17.93
CA PHE A 75 3.48 -4.94 17.69
C PHE A 75 3.21 -5.40 16.26
N LYS A 76 2.33 -6.38 16.12
CA LYS A 76 1.87 -6.86 14.81
C LYS A 76 0.35 -6.75 14.73
N ALA A 77 -0.14 -6.23 13.61
CA ALA A 77 -1.55 -6.09 13.34
C ALA A 77 -1.97 -7.03 12.20
N PHE A 78 -3.02 -7.80 12.44
CA PHE A 78 -3.60 -8.72 11.47
C PHE A 78 -5.11 -8.48 11.38
N THR A 79 -5.73 -8.97 10.30
CA THR A 79 -7.20 -9.06 10.29
C THR A 79 -7.67 -10.05 11.36
N ASN A 80 -8.79 -9.74 12.02
CA ASN A 80 -9.46 -10.71 12.90
C ASN A 80 -10.26 -11.75 12.11
N ILE A 81 -10.30 -11.67 10.77
CA ILE A 81 -11.02 -12.60 9.93
C ILE A 81 -10.15 -13.82 9.67
N CYS A 82 -10.59 -15.00 10.10
CA CYS A 82 -9.84 -16.21 9.88
C CYS A 82 -9.80 -16.54 8.38
N THR A 83 -8.61 -16.82 7.86
CA THR A 83 -8.42 -17.19 6.44
C THR A 83 -9.08 -18.54 6.11
N HIS A 84 -9.37 -19.35 7.12
CA HIS A 84 -10.03 -20.64 6.97
C HIS A 84 -11.48 -20.53 6.51
N GLN A 85 -12.31 -19.75 7.23
CA GLN A 85 -13.76 -19.72 7.02
C GLN A 85 -14.34 -18.30 6.91
N GLN A 86 -13.50 -17.26 6.90
CA GLN A 86 -13.93 -15.86 6.86
C GLN A 86 -14.82 -15.46 8.05
N CYS A 87 -14.59 -16.08 9.20
CA CYS A 87 -15.28 -15.74 10.45
C CYS A 87 -14.36 -14.90 11.36
N PRO A 88 -14.91 -13.96 12.15
CA PRO A 88 -14.12 -13.22 13.13
C PRO A 88 -13.64 -14.15 14.24
N VAL A 89 -12.35 -14.09 14.55
CA VAL A 89 -11.77 -14.77 15.72
C VAL A 89 -12.25 -14.08 16.99
N ALA A 90 -12.62 -14.88 18.01
CA ALA A 90 -13.25 -14.37 19.23
C ALA A 90 -12.27 -14.13 20.38
N SER A 91 -11.09 -14.76 20.34
CA SER A 91 -10.07 -14.70 21.40
C SER A 91 -8.67 -14.83 20.81
N VAL A 92 -7.69 -14.37 21.60
CA VAL A 92 -6.24 -14.45 21.32
C VAL A 92 -5.58 -15.33 22.36
#